data_AF-A0A2E9PSY2-F1
#
_entry.id   AF-A0A2E9PSY2-F1
#
_cell.length_a   1.000
_cell.length_b   1.000
_cell.length_c   1.000
_cell.angle_alpha   90.00
_cell.angle_beta   90.00
_cell.angle_gamma   90.00
#
_symmetry.space_group_name_H-M   'P 1'
#
loop_
_entity.id
_entity.type
_entity.pdbx_description
1 polymer ?
#
loop_
_entity_poly.entity_id
_entity_poly.type
_entity_poly.pdbx_seq_one_letter_code
_entity_poly.pdbx_strand_id
1 'polypeptide(L)'
;MPRSRHEHRPNGQKNMNRRQRAIGLLAALGSIDALYLTWIKIAGGKAACAGVGDCEAVNASVYSEIAGVPVAALGVAMYALIGVLVWLGARRPALTEWAQLAVFGLALVGLVFSGWLTYVEIEILQAICPYCVVSAVLIGAIFLLSVIGLLHGSQLRD
;
A
#
# COMPACT_ATOMS: atom_id res chain seq x y z
N MET A 1 -16.49 44.07 12.77
CA MET A 1 -15.87 42.74 12.93
C MET A 1 -16.80 41.67 12.34
N PRO A 2 -16.51 41.09 11.17
CA PRO A 2 -17.18 39.86 10.74
C PRO A 2 -16.29 38.64 11.06
N ARG A 3 -16.87 37.66 11.76
CA ARG A 3 -16.27 36.34 12.05
C ARG A 3 -16.14 35.55 10.73
N SER A 4 -14.92 35.46 10.19
CA SER A 4 -14.56 34.44 9.19
C SER A 4 -14.09 33.18 9.92
N ARG A 5 -14.98 32.20 10.08
CA ARG A 5 -14.57 30.81 10.30
C ARG A 5 -15.07 30.01 9.12
N HIS A 6 -14.21 29.96 8.09
CA HIS A 6 -14.38 29.14 6.91
C HIS A 6 -14.69 27.70 7.35
N GLU A 7 -15.88 27.27 6.96
CA GLU A 7 -16.39 25.93 7.14
C GLU A 7 -15.48 24.93 6.42
N HIS A 8 -15.01 23.95 7.19
CA HIS A 8 -14.18 22.85 6.74
C HIS A 8 -14.97 22.03 5.71
N ARG A 9 -14.81 22.32 4.41
CA ARG A 9 -15.30 21.45 3.33
C ARG A 9 -14.17 20.53 2.85
N PRO A 10 -14.02 19.30 3.36
CA PRO A 10 -13.36 18.27 2.60
C PRO A 10 -14.35 17.70 1.57
N ASN A 11 -14.92 18.54 0.70
CA ASN A 11 -15.75 18.08 -0.41
C ASN A 11 -14.87 17.68 -1.60
N GLY A 12 -13.89 16.80 -1.35
CA GLY A 12 -12.93 16.28 -2.33
C GLY A 12 -13.26 14.87 -2.84
N GLN A 13 -14.51 14.42 -2.66
CA GLN A 13 -14.90 13.02 -2.88
C GLN A 13 -15.93 12.83 -4.00
N LYS A 14 -16.49 13.91 -4.55
CA LYS A 14 -17.69 13.84 -5.41
C LYS A 14 -17.45 13.35 -6.84
N ASN A 15 -16.20 13.19 -7.29
CA ASN A 15 -15.89 12.79 -8.68
C ASN A 15 -14.97 11.54 -8.74
N MET A 16 -14.96 10.71 -7.70
CA MET A 16 -14.04 9.58 -7.60
C MET A 16 -14.52 8.41 -8.46
N ASN A 17 -13.78 8.08 -9.52
CA ASN A 17 -14.04 6.91 -10.36
C ASN A 17 -14.03 5.63 -9.51
N ARG A 18 -14.89 4.63 -9.81
CA ARG A 18 -14.99 3.37 -9.05
C ARG A 18 -13.61 2.73 -8.78
N ARG A 19 -12.69 2.84 -9.75
CA ARG A 19 -11.31 2.34 -9.65
C ARG A 19 -10.49 3.06 -8.57
N GLN A 20 -10.54 4.39 -8.51
CA GLN A 20 -9.81 5.17 -7.51
C GLN A 20 -10.32 4.89 -6.09
N ARG A 21 -11.64 4.67 -5.93
CA ARG A 21 -12.18 4.21 -4.64
C ARG A 21 -11.65 2.83 -4.24
N ALA A 22 -11.60 1.89 -5.19
CA ALA A 22 -11.06 0.55 -4.93
C ALA A 22 -9.58 0.62 -4.52
N ILE A 23 -8.75 1.38 -5.24
CA ILE A 23 -7.33 1.56 -4.89
C ILE A 23 -7.18 2.18 -3.49
N GLY A 24 -7.97 3.20 -3.17
CA GLY A 24 -7.95 3.82 -1.84
C GLY A 24 -8.34 2.86 -0.72
N LEU A 25 -9.34 2.00 -0.94
CA LEU A 25 -9.74 0.97 0.03
C LEU A 25 -8.65 -0.09 0.21
N LEU A 26 -8.04 -0.56 -0.89
CA LEU A 26 -6.95 -1.53 -0.84
C LEU A 26 -5.72 -0.96 -0.11
N ALA A 27 -5.39 0.31 -0.38
CA ALA A 27 -4.30 0.99 0.32
C ALA A 27 -4.59 1.18 1.81
N ALA A 28 -5.84 1.46 2.19
CA ALA A 28 -6.24 1.54 3.60
C ALA A 28 -6.10 0.19 4.30
N LEU A 29 -6.54 -0.90 3.67
CA LEU A 29 -6.35 -2.26 4.19
C LEU A 29 -4.87 -2.61 4.34
N GLY A 30 -4.06 -2.38 3.31
CA GLY A 30 -2.62 -2.65 3.36
C GLY A 30 -1.89 -1.79 4.41
N SER A 31 -2.34 -0.55 4.63
CA SER A 31 -1.82 0.29 5.71
C SER A 31 -2.13 -0.31 7.08
N ILE A 32 -3.35 -0.82 7.29
CA ILE A 32 -3.75 -1.45 8.56
C ILE A 32 -2.91 -2.71 8.80
N ASP A 33 -2.75 -3.56 7.78
CA ASP A 33 -1.95 -4.78 7.88
C ASP A 33 -0.48 -4.47 8.22
N ALA A 34 0.11 -3.50 7.54
CA ALA A 34 1.49 -3.09 7.77
C ALA A 34 1.68 -2.40 9.14
N LEU A 35 0.71 -1.60 9.57
CA LEU A 35 0.73 -0.96 10.88
C LEU A 35 0.62 -2.00 12.01
N TYR A 36 -0.22 -3.02 11.82
CA TYR A 36 -0.38 -4.13 12.76
C TYR A 36 0.94 -4.90 12.95
N LEU A 37 1.61 -5.26 11.86
CA LEU A 37 2.92 -5.92 11.92
C LEU A 37 4.00 -5.04 12.57
N THR A 38 4.00 -3.75 12.25
CA THR A 38 4.92 -2.77 12.86
C THR A 38 4.69 -2.66 14.36
N TRP A 39 3.42 -2.59 14.78
CA TRP A 39 3.06 -2.53 16.19
C TRP A 39 3.51 -3.78 16.95
N ILE A 40 3.26 -4.97 16.40
CA ILE A 40 3.69 -6.23 17.00
C ILE A 40 5.21 -6.28 17.15
N LYS A 41 5.94 -5.85 16.12
CA LYS A 41 7.41 -5.83 16.15
C LYS A 41 7.95 -4.94 17.27
N ILE A 42 7.38 -3.74 17.44
CA ILE A 42 7.79 -2.80 18.49
C ILE A 42 7.34 -3.28 19.87
N ALA A 43 6.14 -3.87 19.97
CA ALA A 43 5.60 -4.40 21.22
C ALA A 43 6.27 -5.71 21.67
N GLY A 44 7.12 -6.33 20.83
CA GLY A 44 7.71 -7.64 21.08
C GLY A 44 6.66 -8.75 21.22
N GLY A 45 5.50 -8.57 20.60
CA GLY A 45 4.36 -9.48 20.71
C GLY A 45 4.46 -10.64 19.70
N LYS A 46 3.69 -11.69 19.94
CA LYS A 46 3.50 -12.77 18.96
C LYS A 46 2.49 -12.32 17.91
N ALA A 47 2.84 -12.43 16.63
CA ALA A 47 1.90 -12.14 15.56
C ALA A 47 0.78 -13.19 15.56
N ALA A 48 -0.48 -12.75 15.37
CA ALA A 48 -1.62 -13.66 15.29
C ALA A 48 -1.65 -14.37 13.93
N CYS A 49 -0.76 -15.34 13.72
CA CYS A 49 -0.57 -16.04 12.45
C CYS A 49 -1.62 -17.12 12.17
N ALA A 50 -2.88 -16.94 12.59
CA ALA A 50 -4.02 -17.86 12.37
C ALA A 50 -3.73 -19.38 12.54
N GLY A 51 -2.65 -19.78 13.19
CA GLY A 51 -2.14 -21.15 13.25
C GLY A 51 -1.57 -21.74 11.94
N VAL A 52 -1.42 -20.96 10.87
CA VAL A 52 -1.07 -21.46 9.52
C VAL A 52 0.38 -21.15 9.09
N GLY A 53 1.17 -20.50 9.94
CA GLY A 53 2.56 -20.15 9.62
C GLY A 53 3.28 -19.42 10.75
N ASP A 54 4.53 -19.04 10.47
CA ASP A 54 5.46 -18.49 11.46
C ASP A 54 5.82 -17.03 11.13
N CYS A 55 4.83 -16.12 11.22
CA CYS A 55 5.08 -14.70 10.96
C CYS A 55 6.03 -14.08 11.99
N GLU A 56 6.16 -14.67 13.18
CA GLU A 56 7.10 -14.20 14.18
C GLU A 56 8.54 -14.45 13.71
N ALA A 57 8.83 -15.65 13.21
CA ALA A 57 10.11 -15.94 12.56
C ALA A 57 10.41 -15.00 11.38
N VAL A 58 9.42 -14.75 10.52
CA VAL A 58 9.57 -13.83 9.37
C VAL A 58 9.80 -12.39 9.83
N ASN A 59 8.99 -11.88 10.76
CA ASN A 59 9.05 -10.49 11.22
C ASN A 59 10.29 -10.21 12.09
N ALA A 60 10.79 -11.20 12.83
CA ALA A 60 12.02 -11.10 13.62
C ALA A 60 13.29 -11.31 12.79
N SER A 61 13.18 -11.82 11.55
CA SER A 61 14.34 -12.05 10.70
C SER A 61 15.03 -10.76 10.26
N VAL A 62 16.32 -10.88 9.92
CA VAL A 62 17.14 -9.78 9.36
C VAL A 62 16.54 -9.24 8.05
N TYR A 63 15.79 -10.05 7.30
CA TYR A 63 15.14 -9.64 6.05
C TYR A 63 13.94 -8.70 6.28
N SER A 64 13.37 -8.69 7.48
CA SER A 64 12.28 -7.79 7.86
C SER A 64 12.78 -6.42 8.35
N GLU A 65 14.08 -6.16 8.26
CA GLU A 65 14.69 -4.85 8.52
C GLU A 65 15.64 -4.45 7.40
N ILE A 66 15.55 -3.21 6.96
CA ILE A 66 16.50 -2.62 6.02
C ILE A 66 17.17 -1.46 6.74
N ALA A 67 18.46 -1.58 7.01
CA ALA A 67 19.25 -0.60 7.75
C ALA A 67 18.64 -0.22 9.12
N GLY A 68 18.04 -1.20 9.82
CA GLY A 68 17.37 -0.99 11.12
C GLY A 68 15.95 -0.44 11.03
N VAL A 69 15.41 -0.23 9.82
CA VAL A 69 14.01 0.18 9.62
C VAL A 69 13.16 -1.05 9.29
N PRO A 70 12.06 -1.30 10.03
CA PRO A 70 11.15 -2.39 9.71
C PRO A 70 10.59 -2.24 8.30
N VAL A 71 10.68 -3.30 7.52
CA VAL A 71 10.07 -3.36 6.19
C VAL A 71 8.56 -3.06 6.24
N ALA A 72 7.89 -3.48 7.32
CA ALA A 72 6.49 -3.14 7.57
C ALA A 72 6.25 -1.62 7.64
N ALA A 73 7.18 -0.86 8.23
CA ALA A 73 7.06 0.61 8.29
C ALA A 73 7.21 1.25 6.90
N LEU A 74 8.09 0.70 6.05
CA LEU A 74 8.18 1.12 4.65
C LEU A 74 6.88 0.83 3.89
N GLY A 75 6.26 -0.32 4.17
CA GLY A 75 4.94 -0.67 3.64
C GLY A 75 3.86 0.35 4.02
N VAL A 76 3.80 0.75 5.30
CA VAL A 76 2.90 1.82 5.76
C VAL A 76 3.13 3.11 4.99
N ALA A 77 4.39 3.54 4.86
CA ALA A 77 4.72 4.77 4.14
C ALA A 77 4.28 4.70 2.66
N MET A 78 4.51 3.57 2.00
CA MET A 78 4.10 3.34 0.61
C MET A 78 2.57 3.40 0.46
N TYR A 79 1.82 2.65 1.27
CA TYR A 79 0.36 2.63 1.20
C TYR A 79 -0.26 3.99 1.55
N ALA A 80 0.28 4.68 2.55
CA ALA A 80 -0.13 6.05 2.88
C ALA A 80 0.10 7.00 1.70
N LEU A 81 1.25 6.90 1.03
CA LEU A 81 1.57 7.72 -0.13
C LEU A 81 0.61 7.45 -1.29
N ILE A 82 0.28 6.18 -1.56
CA ILE A 82 -0.73 5.79 -2.56
C ILE A 82 -2.10 6.42 -2.22
N GLY A 83 -2.53 6.33 -0.96
CA GLY A 83 -3.79 6.94 -0.50
C GLY A 83 -3.82 8.46 -0.70
N VAL A 84 -2.73 9.15 -0.37
CA VAL A 84 -2.57 10.60 -0.57
C VAL A 84 -2.61 10.96 -2.06
N LEU A 85 -1.90 10.20 -2.90
CA LEU A 85 -1.88 10.43 -4.35
C LEU A 85 -3.27 10.26 -4.98
N VAL A 86 -4.02 9.23 -4.59
CA VAL A 86 -5.41 9.03 -5.04
C VAL A 86 -6.30 10.20 -4.61
N TRP A 87 -6.14 10.68 -3.39
CA TRP A 87 -6.91 11.80 -2.87
C TRP A 87 -6.56 13.13 -3.55
N LEU A 88 -5.28 13.40 -3.82
CA LEU A 88 -4.85 14.56 -4.60
C LEU A 88 -5.38 14.50 -6.03
N GLY A 89 -5.27 13.34 -6.68
CA GLY A 89 -5.77 13.12 -8.04
C GLY A 89 -7.27 13.35 -8.18
N ALA A 90 -8.05 13.08 -7.12
CA ALA A 90 -9.49 13.34 -7.08
C ALA A 90 -9.84 14.83 -6.92
N ARG A 91 -8.97 15.60 -6.26
CA ARG A 91 -9.16 17.05 -6.06
C ARG A 91 -8.62 17.90 -7.22
N ARG A 92 -7.59 17.42 -7.91
CA ARG A 92 -6.87 18.16 -8.94
C ARG A 92 -6.73 17.31 -10.21
N PRO A 93 -7.66 17.44 -11.18
CA PRO A 93 -7.62 16.63 -12.40
C PRO A 93 -6.33 16.82 -13.22
N ALA A 94 -5.70 18.01 -13.14
CA ALA A 94 -4.42 18.30 -13.79
C ALA A 94 -3.24 17.50 -13.22
N LEU A 95 -3.33 17.01 -11.98
CA LEU A 95 -2.29 16.17 -11.36
C LEU A 95 -2.63 14.68 -11.43
N THR A 96 -3.76 14.30 -12.02
CA THR A 96 -4.20 12.89 -12.07
C THR A 96 -3.23 12.04 -12.88
N GLU A 97 -2.73 12.52 -14.03
CA GLU A 97 -1.73 11.78 -14.84
C GLU A 97 -0.44 11.53 -14.04
N TRP A 98 0.11 12.56 -13.38
CA TRP A 98 1.28 12.44 -12.51
C TRP A 98 1.06 11.50 -11.33
N ALA A 99 -0.12 11.59 -10.69
CA ALA A 99 -0.47 10.72 -9.58
C ALA A 99 -0.59 9.25 -10.01
N GLN A 100 -1.16 8.97 -11.19
CA GLN A 100 -1.22 7.62 -11.74
C GLN A 100 0.17 7.06 -12.04
N LEU A 101 1.05 7.87 -12.61
CA LEU A 101 2.45 7.46 -12.87
C LEU A 101 3.19 7.16 -11.56
N ALA A 102 3.02 8.00 -10.55
CA ALA A 102 3.62 7.81 -9.23
C ALA A 102 3.10 6.55 -8.52
N VAL A 103 1.78 6.33 -8.54
CA VAL A 103 1.18 5.10 -7.97
C VAL A 103 1.68 3.86 -8.71
N PHE A 104 1.79 3.92 -10.04
CA PHE A 104 2.36 2.83 -10.83
C PHE A 104 3.81 2.52 -10.42
N GLY A 105 4.66 3.55 -10.29
CA GLY A 105 6.04 3.39 -9.83
C GLY A 105 6.13 2.78 -8.43
N LEU A 106 5.34 3.28 -7.49
CA LEU A 106 5.28 2.74 -6.12
C LEU A 106 4.80 1.29 -6.11
N ALA A 107 3.74 0.99 -6.86
CA ALA A 107 3.19 -0.35 -6.94
C ALA A 107 4.17 -1.33 -7.59
N LEU A 108 4.94 -0.91 -8.60
CA LEU A 108 5.98 -1.71 -9.23
C LEU A 108 7.11 -2.04 -8.24
N VAL A 109 7.60 -1.03 -7.52
CA VAL A 109 8.61 -1.24 -6.46
C VAL A 109 8.08 -2.19 -5.39
N GLY A 110 6.84 -1.98 -4.92
CA GLY A 110 6.20 -2.87 -3.94
C GLY A 110 5.99 -4.30 -4.43
N LEU A 111 5.72 -4.49 -5.73
CA LEU A 111 5.60 -5.81 -6.37
C LEU A 111 6.94 -6.53 -6.43
N VAL A 112 7.99 -5.84 -6.90
CA VAL A 112 9.36 -6.40 -6.94
C VAL A 112 9.81 -6.77 -5.53
N PHE A 113 9.54 -5.89 -4.57
CA PHE A 113 9.88 -6.11 -3.18
C PHE A 113 9.09 -7.28 -2.56
N SER A 114 7.79 -7.41 -2.86
CA SER A 114 7.00 -8.59 -2.48
C SER A 114 7.56 -9.87 -3.09
N GLY A 115 7.91 -9.87 -4.38
CA GLY A 115 8.51 -11.03 -5.04
C GLY A 115 9.83 -11.45 -4.39
N TRP A 116 10.66 -10.48 -4.00
CA TRP A 116 11.89 -10.74 -3.25
C TRP A 116 11.61 -11.38 -1.89
N LEU A 117 10.63 -10.87 -1.14
CA LEU A 117 10.23 -11.46 0.14
C LEU A 117 9.70 -12.88 -0.03
N THR A 118 8.85 -13.13 -1.03
CA THR A 118 8.34 -14.48 -1.31
C THR A 118 9.47 -15.46 -1.61
N TYR A 119 10.50 -15.02 -2.34
CA TYR A 119 11.70 -15.83 -2.57
C TYR A 119 12.43 -16.17 -1.26
N VAL A 120 12.62 -15.19 -0.37
CA VAL A 120 13.23 -15.38 0.96
C VAL A 120 12.40 -16.32 1.84
N GLU A 121 11.08 -16.20 1.83
CA GLU A 121 10.17 -17.05 2.62
C GLU A 121 10.28 -18.53 2.24
N ILE A 122 10.37 -18.83 0.94
CA ILE A 122 10.41 -20.21 0.42
C ILE A 122 11.80 -20.83 0.58
N GLU A 123 12.85 -20.12 0.16
CA GLU A 123 14.19 -20.70 0.07
C GLU A 123 14.98 -20.60 1.37
N ILE A 124 14.78 -19.53 2.16
CA ILE A 124 15.64 -19.23 3.33
C ILE A 124 14.95 -19.62 4.63
N LEU A 125 13.70 -19.18 4.82
CA LEU A 125 13.00 -19.36 6.10
C LEU A 125 12.15 -20.63 6.15
N GLN A 126 11.73 -21.17 5.00
CA GLN A 126 10.72 -22.23 4.88
C GLN A 126 9.46 -21.96 5.73
N ALA A 127 9.12 -20.69 5.94
CA ALA A 127 8.00 -20.23 6.75
C ALA A 127 7.16 -19.23 5.96
N ILE A 128 5.84 -19.44 5.97
CA ILE A 128 4.89 -18.59 5.25
C ILE A 128 4.28 -17.59 6.23
N CYS A 129 4.39 -16.30 5.91
CA CYS A 129 3.67 -15.25 6.62
C CYS A 129 2.38 -14.89 5.86
N PRO A 130 1.18 -15.26 6.35
CA PRO A 130 -0.08 -14.92 5.67
C PRO A 130 -0.27 -13.41 5.49
N TYR A 131 0.20 -12.58 6.43
CA TYR A 131 0.14 -11.12 6.29
C TYR A 131 1.01 -10.59 5.16
N CYS A 132 2.20 -11.14 4.95
CA CYS A 132 3.06 -10.77 3.83
C CYS A 132 2.42 -11.17 2.50
N VAL A 133 1.83 -12.37 2.42
CA VAL A 133 1.08 -12.83 1.24
C VAL A 133 -0.12 -11.92 0.96
N VAL A 134 -0.90 -11.56 1.99
CA VAL A 134 -2.03 -10.62 1.84
C VAL A 134 -1.54 -9.28 1.30
N SER A 135 -0.46 -8.74 1.86
CA SER A 135 0.14 -7.49 1.36
C SER A 135 0.60 -7.60 -0.10
N ALA A 136 1.22 -8.73 -0.48
CA ALA A 136 1.61 -9.00 -1.86
C ALA A 136 0.40 -9.01 -2.82
N VAL A 137 -0.71 -9.61 -2.40
CA VAL A 137 -1.97 -9.61 -3.16
C VAL A 137 -2.55 -8.20 -3.25
N LEU A 138 -2.55 -7.43 -2.16
CA LEU A 138 -3.05 -6.05 -2.13
C LEU A 138 -2.26 -5.14 -3.08
N ILE A 139 -0.92 -5.18 -3.03
CA ILE A 139 -0.10 -4.35 -3.91
C ILE A 139 -0.20 -4.79 -5.38
N GLY A 140 -0.29 -6.11 -5.63
CA GLY A 140 -0.54 -6.65 -6.96
C GLY A 140 -1.89 -6.21 -7.54
N ALA A 141 -2.94 -6.19 -6.70
CA ALA A 141 -4.25 -5.69 -7.10
C ALA A 141 -4.23 -4.18 -7.40
N ILE A 142 -3.54 -3.38 -6.57
CA ILE A 142 -3.35 -1.94 -6.81
C ILE A 142 -2.59 -1.68 -8.12
N PHE A 143 -1.55 -2.48 -8.37
CA PHE A 143 -0.76 -2.41 -9.60
C PHE A 143 -1.62 -2.71 -10.83
N LEU A 144 -2.37 -3.81 -10.82
CA LEU A 144 -3.27 -4.18 -11.91
C LEU A 144 -4.32 -3.10 -12.18
N LEU A 145 -4.97 -2.59 -11.13
CA LEU A 145 -5.96 -1.51 -11.28
C LEU A 145 -5.34 -0.22 -11.84
N SER A 146 -4.10 0.10 -11.46
CA SER A 146 -3.37 1.25 -11.99
C SER A 146 -3.02 1.06 -13.46
N VAL A 147 -2.51 -0.11 -13.84
CA VAL A 147 -2.18 -0.47 -15.23
C VAL A 147 -3.41 -0.39 -16.12
N ILE A 148 -4.53 -1.00 -15.72
CA ILE A 148 -5.78 -0.97 -16.51
C ILE A 148 -6.31 0.47 -16.62
N GLY A 149 -6.08 1.31 -15.59
CA GLY A 149 -6.38 2.75 -15.62
C GLY A 149 -5.52 3.51 -16.64
N LEU A 150 -4.22 3.23 -16.68
CA LEU A 150 -3.28 3.87 -17.60
C LEU A 150 -3.55 3.46 -19.06
N LEU A 151 -3.75 2.15 -19.30
CA LEU A 151 -4.01 1.59 -20.63
C LEU A 151 -5.33 2.07 -21.25
N HIS A 152 -6.38 2.26 -20.43
CA HIS A 152 -7.62 2.87 -20.93
C HIS A 152 -7.45 4.36 -21.28
N GLY A 153 -6.56 5.07 -20.60
CA GLY A 153 -6.26 6.47 -20.89
C GLY A 153 -5.42 6.65 -22.16
N SER A 154 -4.50 5.72 -22.44
CA SER A 154 -3.68 5.76 -23.66
C SER A 154 -4.49 5.49 -24.92
N GLN A 155 -5.48 4.58 -24.87
CA GLN A 155 -6.35 4.24 -26.01
C GLN A 155 -7.24 5.40 -26.51
N LEU A 156 -7.45 6.45 -25.70
CA LEU A 156 -8.22 7.65 -26.07
C LEU A 156 -7.34 8.77 -26.64
N ARG A 157 -6.02 8.58 -26.67
CA ARG A 157 -5.03 9.57 -27.12
C ARG A 157 -4.42 9.23 -28.49
N ASP A 158 -4.74 8.05 -29.03
CA ASP A 158 -4.46 7.62 -30.41
C ASP A 158 -5.72 7.78 -31.27
#